data_AF-A0A971QHW0-F1
#
_entry.id   AF-A0A971QHW0-F1
#
_cell.length_a   1.000
_cell.length_b   1.000
_cell.length_c   1.000
_cell.angle_alpha   90.00
_cell.angle_beta   90.00
_cell.angle_gamma   90.00
#
_symmetry.space_group_name_H-M   'P 1'
#
loop_
_entity.id
_entity.type
_entity.pdbx_description
1 polymer ?
#
loop_
_entity_poly.entity_id
_entity_poly.type
_entity_poly.pdbx_seq_one_letter_code
_entity_poly.pdbx_strand_id
1 'polypeptide(L)'
;MAVRASIHRPRRAASRPTRGFTLIELLVVVAIIALLISILLPSLANAREQARLAKCLANLKALGVATTAYLTSERDRFPWGPVVRASNGSIAKASWYSNYFGGNRGNGDPGGSLDPYYGHGCEFDFLPKHRPLNRYVTTARLGTRADLRVFECPSDKGIASRRYPDSEPTRTTGYEVMGTSYGSNINPDLYMRRYDTSHGSSSTVQRQERLMNSAIPLMRKHGDSRVIILHEDRSDVALGGVLWDVPPDYKIVGWHGKANRHSILFLDGHAANIYIDHKKIKDHRRASATFDDNCSNTSVGPDPGCIHGDADWVARQDFGQE
;
A
#
# COMPACT_ATOMS: atom_id res chain seq x y z
N MET A 1 36.67 -61.40 81.12
CA MET A 1 36.36 -60.13 80.43
C MET A 1 35.24 -60.36 79.45
N ALA A 2 34.01 -59.93 79.77
CA ALA A 2 32.86 -60.04 78.87
C ALA A 2 32.52 -58.64 78.33
N VAL A 3 32.69 -58.44 77.02
CA VAL A 3 32.32 -57.20 76.32
C VAL A 3 30.88 -57.37 75.81
N ARG A 4 29.96 -56.54 76.32
CA ARG A 4 28.58 -56.46 75.83
C ARG A 4 28.55 -55.63 74.54
N ALA A 5 28.18 -56.27 73.43
CA ALA A 5 27.89 -55.57 72.17
C ALA A 5 26.49 -54.92 72.23
N SER A 6 26.43 -53.60 72.02
CA SER A 6 25.18 -52.84 71.92
C SER A 6 24.67 -52.87 70.49
N ILE A 7 23.52 -53.51 70.26
CA ILE A 7 22.86 -53.60 68.95
C ILE A 7 22.05 -52.31 68.72
N HIS A 8 22.51 -51.42 67.85
CA HIS A 8 21.73 -50.28 67.37
C HIS A 8 20.72 -50.73 66.30
N ARG A 9 19.42 -50.66 66.60
CA ARG A 9 18.34 -50.83 65.60
C ARG A 9 18.25 -49.57 64.71
N PRO A 10 18.24 -49.70 63.37
CA PRO A 10 18.01 -48.56 62.49
C PRO A 10 16.57 -48.03 62.66
N ARG A 11 16.40 -46.72 62.90
CA ARG A 11 15.10 -46.06 62.83
C ARG A 11 14.63 -46.08 61.38
N ARG A 12 13.49 -46.73 61.09
CA ARG A 12 12.83 -46.63 59.79
C ARG A 12 12.49 -45.17 59.53
N ALA A 13 13.09 -44.57 58.49
CA ALA A 13 12.69 -43.25 58.02
C ALA A 13 11.22 -43.33 57.56
N ALA A 14 10.36 -42.52 58.15
CA ALA A 14 8.96 -42.43 57.74
C ALA A 14 8.92 -41.91 56.29
N SER A 15 8.49 -42.75 55.34
CA SER A 15 8.22 -42.33 53.97
C SER A 15 7.12 -41.26 54.00
N ARG A 16 7.46 -40.03 53.66
CA ARG A 16 6.46 -38.98 53.45
C ARG A 16 5.49 -39.46 52.36
N PRO A 17 4.17 -39.44 52.60
CA PRO A 17 3.22 -39.83 51.58
C PRO A 17 3.40 -38.92 50.37
N THR A 18 3.77 -39.49 49.23
CA THR A 18 3.80 -38.79 47.95
C THR A 18 2.35 -38.49 47.59
N ARG A 19 1.95 -37.22 47.64
CA ARG A 19 0.64 -36.79 47.14
C ARG A 19 0.61 -37.01 45.63
N GLY A 20 -0.17 -38.00 45.17
CA GLY A 20 -0.42 -38.21 43.75
C GLY A 20 -1.45 -37.19 43.25
N PHE A 21 -1.19 -36.60 42.09
CA PHE A 21 -2.15 -35.75 41.39
C PHE A 21 -3.32 -36.62 40.91
N THR A 22 -4.56 -36.18 41.15
CA THR A 22 -5.73 -36.87 40.62
C THR A 22 -5.96 -36.47 39.16
N LEU A 23 -6.54 -37.39 38.37
CA LEU A 23 -6.91 -37.13 36.97
C LEU A 23 -7.91 -35.97 36.86
N ILE A 24 -8.79 -35.83 37.86
CA ILE A 24 -9.78 -34.75 37.93
C ILE A 24 -9.10 -33.39 38.14
N GLU A 25 -8.12 -33.28 39.04
CA GLU A 25 -7.37 -32.03 39.27
C GLU A 25 -6.67 -31.57 37.98
N LEU A 26 -6.06 -32.48 37.24
CA LEU A 26 -5.44 -32.16 35.95
C LEU A 26 -6.49 -31.71 34.92
N LEU A 27 -7.63 -32.42 34.85
CA LEU A 27 -8.69 -32.14 33.87
C LEU A 27 -9.34 -30.77 34.08
N VAL A 28 -9.60 -30.38 35.34
CA VAL A 28 -10.16 -29.06 35.66
C VAL A 28 -9.18 -27.94 35.28
N VAL A 29 -7.89 -28.13 35.52
CA VAL A 29 -6.87 -27.12 35.17
C VAL A 29 -6.80 -26.91 33.67
N VAL A 30 -6.74 -27.97 32.87
CA VAL A 30 -6.73 -27.82 31.41
C VAL A 30 -8.04 -27.23 30.88
N ALA A 31 -9.18 -27.53 31.50
CA ALA A 31 -10.46 -26.92 31.15
C ALA A 31 -10.47 -25.41 31.39
N ILE A 32 -9.93 -24.95 32.53
CA ILE A 32 -9.82 -23.51 32.84
C ILE A 32 -8.83 -22.83 31.88
N ILE A 33 -7.67 -23.44 31.62
CA ILE A 33 -6.69 -22.89 30.67
C ILE A 33 -7.30 -22.77 29.27
N ALA A 34 -8.02 -23.79 28.80
CA ALA A 34 -8.71 -23.78 27.51
C ALA A 34 -9.75 -22.65 27.42
N LEU A 35 -10.53 -22.44 28.48
CA LEU A 35 -11.50 -21.34 28.57
C LEU A 35 -10.83 -19.97 28.55
N LEU A 36 -9.71 -19.79 29.25
CA LEU A 36 -8.98 -18.52 29.25
C LEU A 36 -8.37 -18.24 27.86
N ILE A 37 -7.75 -19.25 27.24
CA ILE A 37 -7.16 -19.13 25.89
C ILE A 37 -8.24 -18.79 24.85
N SER A 38 -9.44 -19.38 24.94
CA SER A 38 -10.51 -19.14 23.96
C SER A 38 -10.98 -17.68 23.96
N ILE A 39 -10.93 -16.99 25.11
CA ILE A 39 -11.27 -15.57 25.22
C ILE A 39 -10.08 -14.67 24.83
N LEU A 40 -8.84 -15.10 25.12
CA LEU A 40 -7.64 -14.32 24.87
C LEU A 40 -7.19 -14.31 23.40
N LEU A 41 -7.34 -15.42 22.67
CA LEU A 41 -6.85 -15.55 21.29
C LEU A 41 -7.51 -14.55 20.31
N PRO A 42 -8.84 -14.36 20.28
CA PRO A 42 -9.48 -13.39 19.40
C PRO A 42 -9.04 -11.95 19.71
N SER A 43 -8.92 -11.61 21.00
CA SER A 43 -8.45 -10.30 21.45
C SER A 43 -7.01 -10.03 21.00
N LEU A 44 -6.11 -11.02 21.17
CA LEU A 44 -4.72 -10.89 20.74
C LEU A 44 -4.57 -10.79 19.22
N ALA A 45 -5.40 -11.49 18.45
CA ALA A 45 -5.41 -11.38 16.99
C ALA A 45 -5.79 -9.95 16.54
N ASN A 46 -6.83 -9.38 17.13
CA ASN A 46 -7.26 -8.00 16.85
C ASN A 46 -6.17 -6.98 17.25
N ALA A 47 -5.57 -7.16 18.43
CA ALA A 47 -4.50 -6.28 18.90
C ALA A 47 -3.27 -6.32 17.97
N ARG A 48 -2.86 -7.51 17.51
CA ARG A 48 -1.77 -7.68 16.54
C ARG A 48 -2.08 -6.96 15.23
N GLU A 49 -3.32 -7.03 14.75
CA GLU A 49 -3.69 -6.36 13.50
C GLU A 49 -3.71 -4.83 13.64
N GLN A 50 -4.20 -4.31 14.77
CA GLN A 50 -4.10 -2.86 15.04
C GLN A 50 -2.64 -2.40 15.12
N ALA A 51 -1.74 -3.20 15.69
CA ALA A 51 -0.31 -2.89 15.72
C ALA A 51 0.31 -2.88 14.32
N ARG A 52 -0.05 -3.85 13.45
CA ARG A 52 0.37 -3.86 12.04
C ARG A 52 -0.15 -2.66 11.28
N LEU A 53 -1.41 -2.29 11.46
CA LEU A 53 -2.01 -1.10 10.87
C LEU A 53 -1.29 0.17 11.32
N ALA A 54 -1.04 0.33 12.62
CA ALA A 54 -0.31 1.47 13.15
C ALA A 54 1.09 1.58 12.53
N LYS A 55 1.79 0.45 12.36
CA LYS A 55 3.11 0.41 11.71
C LYS A 55 3.01 0.74 10.21
N CYS A 56 1.99 0.25 9.51
CA CYS A 56 1.73 0.59 8.11
C CYS A 56 1.50 2.10 7.91
N LEU A 57 0.67 2.72 8.76
CA LEU A 57 0.43 4.16 8.73
C LEU A 57 1.67 4.97 9.11
N ALA A 58 2.47 4.50 10.07
CA ALA A 58 3.73 5.14 10.42
C ALA A 58 4.75 5.10 9.26
N ASN A 59 4.80 3.97 8.53
CA ASN A 59 5.61 3.84 7.32
C ASN A 59 5.14 4.80 6.22
N LEU A 60 3.84 4.86 5.93
CA LEU A 60 3.26 5.83 4.99
C LEU A 60 3.56 7.28 5.39
N LYS A 61 3.46 7.63 6.68
CA LYS A 61 3.79 8.97 7.19
C LYS A 61 5.27 9.31 6.99
N ALA A 62 6.18 8.35 7.20
CA ALA A 62 7.60 8.55 6.91
C ALA A 62 7.85 8.78 5.40
N LEU A 63 7.12 8.07 4.54
CA LEU A 63 7.13 8.33 3.09
C LEU A 63 6.52 9.69 2.74
N GLY A 64 5.53 10.16 3.49
CA GLY A 64 4.97 11.51 3.39
C GLY A 64 6.01 12.59 3.67
N VAL A 65 6.75 12.46 4.77
CA VAL A 65 7.86 13.36 5.09
C VAL A 65 8.93 13.36 3.98
N ALA A 66 9.29 12.18 3.49
CA ALA A 66 10.21 12.04 2.37
C ALA A 66 9.68 12.70 1.08
N THR A 67 8.37 12.60 0.84
CA THR A 67 7.70 13.25 -0.30
C THR A 67 7.75 14.77 -0.17
N THR A 68 7.44 15.33 1.00
CA THR A 68 7.54 16.78 1.24
C THR A 68 8.98 17.29 1.06
N ALA A 69 9.97 16.55 1.55
CA ALA A 69 11.38 16.87 1.34
C ALA A 69 11.77 16.82 -0.15
N TYR A 70 11.29 15.81 -0.89
CA TYR A 70 11.44 15.72 -2.33
C TYR A 70 10.88 16.96 -3.03
N LEU A 71 9.60 17.27 -2.82
CA LEU A 71 8.89 18.38 -3.46
C LEU A 71 9.63 19.71 -3.22
N THR A 72 10.09 19.94 -2.00
CA THR A 72 10.84 21.15 -1.62
C THR A 72 12.14 21.27 -2.42
N SER A 73 12.88 20.17 -2.59
CA SER A 73 14.15 20.19 -3.34
C SER A 73 13.98 20.17 -4.87
N GLU A 74 12.85 19.68 -5.37
CA GLU A 74 12.58 19.48 -6.80
C GLU A 74 11.62 20.52 -7.40
N ARG A 75 11.43 21.65 -6.71
CA ARG A 75 10.59 22.79 -7.14
C ARG A 75 9.13 22.40 -7.37
N ASP A 76 8.53 21.72 -6.38
CA ASP A 76 7.13 21.28 -6.40
C ASP A 76 6.78 20.48 -7.67
N ARG A 77 7.70 19.63 -8.10
CA ARG A 77 7.43 18.62 -9.13
C ARG A 77 7.12 17.31 -8.45
N PHE A 78 6.11 16.60 -8.92
CA PHE A 78 5.85 15.24 -8.45
C PHE A 78 7.09 14.34 -8.70
N PRO A 79 7.33 13.33 -7.86
CA PRO A 79 8.39 12.33 -8.07
C PRO A 79 8.07 11.41 -9.25
N TRP A 80 8.20 11.96 -10.45
CA TRP A 80 8.11 11.23 -11.71
C TRP A 80 9.33 10.34 -11.88
N GLY A 81 9.11 9.16 -12.47
CA GLY A 81 10.22 8.42 -13.04
C GLY A 81 10.88 9.20 -14.18
N PRO A 82 12.19 9.00 -14.42
CA PRO A 82 12.81 9.51 -15.61
C PRO A 82 12.11 8.92 -16.83
N VAL A 83 12.00 9.74 -17.87
CA VAL A 83 11.73 9.31 -19.23
C VAL A 83 12.79 8.28 -19.61
N VAL A 84 12.47 6.99 -19.55
CA VAL A 84 13.38 5.93 -20.01
C VAL A 84 13.42 6.04 -21.53
N ARG A 85 14.60 6.00 -22.14
CA ARG A 85 14.70 5.84 -23.60
C ARG A 85 14.87 4.36 -23.89
N ALA A 86 13.98 3.80 -24.69
CA ALA A 86 14.18 2.48 -25.26
C ALA A 86 15.48 2.48 -26.07
N SER A 87 16.08 1.30 -26.23
CA SER A 87 17.30 1.10 -27.03
C SER A 87 17.20 1.61 -28.47
N ASN A 88 15.98 1.72 -29.01
CA ASN A 88 15.69 2.30 -30.33
C ASN A 88 15.54 3.84 -30.34
N GLY A 89 15.89 4.52 -29.23
CA GLY A 89 15.82 5.98 -29.10
C GLY A 89 14.41 6.54 -28.84
N SER A 90 13.37 5.71 -28.88
CA SER A 90 12.02 6.12 -28.47
C SER A 90 11.99 6.35 -26.96
N ILE A 91 11.10 7.23 -26.49
CA ILE A 91 10.78 7.31 -25.07
C ILE A 91 10.10 5.98 -24.71
N ALA A 92 10.85 5.06 -24.07
CA ALA A 92 10.27 3.92 -23.41
C ALA A 92 9.34 4.49 -22.34
N LYS A 93 8.08 4.10 -22.44
CA LYS A 93 7.05 4.42 -21.45
C LYS A 93 7.70 4.17 -20.09
N ALA A 94 7.73 5.21 -19.28
CA ALA A 94 7.99 5.06 -17.87
C ALA A 94 6.75 4.28 -17.37
N SER A 95 6.84 2.94 -17.47
CA SER A 95 5.70 2.06 -17.43
C SER A 95 5.31 1.92 -15.96
N TRP A 96 4.23 2.63 -15.63
CA TRP A 96 3.45 2.55 -14.39
C TRP A 96 4.10 3.27 -13.19
N TYR A 97 3.46 4.36 -12.76
CA TYR A 97 3.91 5.15 -11.60
C TYR A 97 4.07 4.34 -10.31
N SER A 98 3.40 3.18 -10.24
CA SER A 98 3.49 2.23 -9.14
C SER A 98 4.90 1.68 -8.86
N ASN A 99 5.85 1.83 -9.79
CA ASN A 99 7.23 1.32 -9.64
C ASN A 99 8.27 2.38 -9.25
N TYR A 100 7.93 3.67 -9.18
CA TYR A 100 8.89 4.73 -8.82
C TYR A 100 9.16 4.82 -7.33
N PHE A 101 8.24 4.27 -6.55
CA PHE A 101 8.32 4.24 -5.11
C PHE A 101 8.64 2.81 -4.69
N GLY A 102 9.67 2.64 -3.86
CA GLY A 102 9.94 1.35 -3.25
C GLY A 102 11.37 1.21 -2.77
N GLY A 103 11.53 0.39 -1.74
CA GLY A 103 12.78 0.22 -1.01
C GLY A 103 13.68 -0.89 -1.52
N ASN A 104 13.11 -1.87 -2.22
CA ASN A 104 13.81 -3.04 -2.72
C ASN A 104 13.78 -3.07 -4.26
N ARG A 105 14.69 -3.82 -4.90
CA ARG A 105 14.71 -3.95 -6.38
C ARG A 105 13.43 -4.60 -6.89
N GLY A 106 12.88 -5.54 -6.12
CA GLY A 106 11.84 -6.46 -6.60
C GLY A 106 12.44 -7.61 -7.38
N ASN A 107 11.84 -8.79 -7.25
CA ASN A 107 12.24 -10.02 -7.94
C ASN A 107 11.38 -10.30 -9.18
N GLY A 108 10.36 -9.47 -9.45
CA GLY A 108 9.32 -9.75 -10.43
C GLY A 108 8.36 -10.84 -9.96
N ASP A 109 7.28 -11.06 -10.73
CA ASP A 109 6.34 -12.17 -10.49
C ASP A 109 6.64 -13.34 -11.43
N PRO A 110 7.48 -14.31 -11.03
CA PRO A 110 7.77 -15.48 -11.84
C PRO A 110 6.53 -16.36 -12.10
N GLY A 111 5.43 -16.16 -11.36
CA GLY A 111 4.17 -16.90 -11.52
C GLY A 111 3.20 -16.31 -12.53
N GLY A 112 3.44 -15.08 -13.03
CA GLY A 112 2.56 -14.41 -14.01
C GLY A 112 1.12 -14.17 -13.53
N SER A 113 0.89 -14.20 -12.21
CA SER A 113 -0.39 -13.94 -11.57
C SER A 113 -0.77 -12.45 -11.56
N LEU A 114 0.24 -11.57 -11.63
CA LEU A 114 0.01 -10.15 -11.83
C LEU A 114 -0.46 -9.87 -13.25
N ASP A 115 -1.24 -8.80 -13.41
CA ASP A 115 -1.71 -8.30 -14.71
C ASP A 115 -0.56 -8.37 -15.73
N PRO A 116 -0.79 -8.72 -17.01
CA PRO A 116 0.23 -8.68 -18.05
C PRO A 116 1.03 -7.35 -18.10
N TYR A 117 0.47 -6.25 -17.57
CA TYR A 117 1.16 -4.97 -17.36
C TYR A 117 2.19 -4.93 -16.21
N TYR A 118 2.14 -5.85 -15.27
CA TYR A 118 3.17 -6.15 -14.28
C TYR A 118 4.08 -7.31 -14.72
N GLY A 119 3.57 -8.23 -15.55
CA GLY A 119 4.22 -9.51 -15.86
C GLY A 119 4.98 -9.62 -17.19
N HIS A 120 4.68 -8.82 -18.22
CA HIS A 120 5.34 -8.98 -19.54
C HIS A 120 6.21 -7.80 -19.90
N GLY A 121 7.53 -7.95 -19.70
CA GLY A 121 8.54 -7.05 -20.29
C GLY A 121 8.56 -5.63 -19.73
N CYS A 122 7.80 -5.33 -18.68
CA CYS A 122 8.01 -4.13 -17.89
C CYS A 122 9.24 -4.41 -17.02
N GLU A 123 10.41 -4.02 -17.52
CA GLU A 123 11.65 -4.05 -16.75
C GLU A 123 11.40 -3.47 -15.34
N PHE A 124 11.35 -4.33 -14.33
CA PHE A 124 11.58 -4.01 -12.91
C PHE A 124 13.00 -3.46 -12.67
N ASP A 125 13.67 -3.02 -13.72
CA ASP A 125 15.06 -2.60 -13.75
C ASP A 125 15.22 -1.15 -13.25
N PHE A 126 14.17 -0.62 -12.62
CA PHE A 126 14.26 0.61 -11.87
C PHE A 126 14.93 0.36 -10.51
N LEU A 127 16.26 0.39 -10.55
CA LEU A 127 17.13 0.14 -9.40
C LEU A 127 16.77 1.03 -8.21
N PRO A 128 16.92 0.56 -6.96
CA PRO A 128 16.67 1.37 -5.77
C PRO A 128 17.40 2.71 -5.74
N LYS A 129 18.60 2.80 -6.35
CA LYS A 129 19.35 4.06 -6.50
C LYS A 129 18.71 5.09 -7.44
N HIS A 130 17.81 4.67 -8.33
CA HIS A 130 17.12 5.55 -9.29
C HIS A 130 15.74 6.00 -8.79
N ARG A 131 15.21 5.35 -7.74
CA ARG A 131 13.91 5.67 -7.13
C ARG A 131 13.95 7.03 -6.43
N PRO A 132 13.18 8.05 -6.91
CA PRO A 132 13.37 9.43 -6.50
C PRO A 132 13.22 9.70 -5.00
N LEU A 133 12.35 8.96 -4.31
CA LEU A 133 12.15 9.12 -2.87
C LEU A 133 13.26 8.49 -2.02
N ASN A 134 13.99 7.49 -2.51
CA ASN A 134 14.86 6.69 -1.65
C ASN A 134 15.98 7.52 -0.99
N ARG A 135 16.48 8.57 -1.66
CA ARG A 135 17.49 9.49 -1.11
C ARG A 135 16.98 10.35 0.06
N TYR A 136 15.67 10.47 0.26
CA TYR A 136 15.05 11.19 1.39
C TYR A 136 14.63 10.26 2.51
N VAL A 137 14.69 8.96 2.27
CA VAL A 137 14.26 7.91 3.19
C VAL A 137 15.45 7.33 3.96
N THR A 138 16.65 7.36 3.37
CA THR A 138 17.87 6.84 4.00
C THR A 138 19.09 7.71 3.67
N THR A 139 20.06 7.69 4.57
CA THR A 139 21.40 8.26 4.36
C THR A 139 22.39 7.23 3.81
N ALA A 140 22.01 5.94 3.76
CA ALA A 140 22.88 4.89 3.25
C ALA A 140 23.09 5.02 1.73
N ARG A 141 24.28 4.62 1.26
CA ARG A 141 24.59 4.61 -0.17
C ARG A 141 23.73 3.56 -0.89
N LEU A 142 22.90 4.01 -1.83
CA LEU A 142 22.01 3.14 -2.61
C LEU A 142 22.71 2.56 -3.83
N GLY A 143 22.53 1.25 -4.06
CA GLY A 143 23.09 0.52 -5.19
C GLY A 143 22.02 -0.07 -6.12
N THR A 144 22.36 -1.19 -6.74
CA THR A 144 21.42 -1.99 -7.55
C THR A 144 20.42 -2.78 -6.69
N ARG A 145 20.72 -2.90 -5.39
CA ARG A 145 19.87 -3.50 -4.35
C ARG A 145 19.84 -2.56 -3.15
N ALA A 146 18.73 -2.59 -2.42
CA ALA A 146 18.53 -1.92 -1.14
C ALA A 146 17.44 -2.66 -0.38
N ASP A 147 17.36 -2.47 0.92
CA ASP A 147 16.28 -2.98 1.77
C ASP A 147 15.72 -1.87 2.64
N LEU A 148 14.88 -1.01 2.05
CA LEU A 148 14.19 0.06 2.76
C LEU A 148 12.78 -0.40 3.15
N ARG A 149 12.68 -1.14 4.27
CA ARG A 149 11.42 -1.71 4.79
C ARG A 149 10.35 -0.70 5.20
N VAL A 150 10.63 0.60 5.10
CA VAL A 150 9.61 1.66 5.19
C VAL A 150 8.63 1.63 4.02
N PHE A 151 9.00 1.01 2.90
CA PHE A 151 8.07 0.74 1.79
C PHE A 151 7.31 -0.59 1.94
N GLU A 152 7.47 -1.29 3.06
CA GLU A 152 6.81 -2.56 3.32
C GLU A 152 5.63 -2.36 4.29
N CYS A 153 4.48 -2.91 3.94
CA CYS A 153 3.37 -3.06 4.86
C CYS A 153 3.53 -4.39 5.63
N PRO A 154 3.48 -4.40 6.97
CA PRO A 154 3.60 -5.64 7.75
C PRO A 154 2.42 -6.62 7.57
N SER A 155 1.33 -6.18 6.93
CA SER A 155 0.18 -7.01 6.55
C SER A 155 0.18 -7.37 5.06
N ASP A 156 1.22 -7.00 4.29
CA ASP A 156 1.39 -7.41 2.90
C ASP A 156 1.49 -8.93 2.81
N LYS A 157 0.58 -9.53 2.06
CA LYS A 157 0.48 -10.99 1.84
C LYS A 157 0.57 -11.35 0.36
N GLY A 158 1.03 -10.42 -0.46
CA GLY A 158 0.99 -10.51 -1.91
C GLY A 158 -0.01 -9.57 -2.55
N ILE A 159 0.13 -9.44 -3.86
CA ILE A 159 -0.62 -8.52 -4.71
C ILE A 159 -1.62 -9.32 -5.52
N ALA A 160 -2.86 -8.84 -5.61
CA ALA A 160 -3.88 -9.43 -6.47
C ALA A 160 -3.96 -8.72 -7.83
N SER A 161 -4.53 -9.40 -8.84
CA SER A 161 -4.82 -8.78 -10.12
C SER A 161 -5.82 -7.63 -9.96
N ARG A 162 -5.46 -6.46 -10.47
CA ARG A 162 -6.38 -5.30 -10.55
C ARG A 162 -7.59 -5.61 -11.41
N ARG A 163 -7.43 -6.42 -12.47
CA ARG A 163 -8.49 -6.77 -13.41
C ARG A 163 -9.53 -7.72 -12.81
N TYR A 164 -9.08 -8.59 -11.89
CA TYR A 164 -9.90 -9.62 -11.26
C TYR A 164 -9.77 -9.50 -9.74
N PRO A 165 -10.63 -8.71 -9.08
CA PRO A 165 -10.54 -8.46 -7.63
C PRO A 165 -10.55 -9.74 -6.79
N ASP A 166 -11.18 -10.81 -7.28
CA ASP A 166 -11.24 -12.11 -6.62
C ASP A 166 -10.06 -13.05 -6.99
N SER A 167 -9.07 -12.55 -7.73
CA SER A 167 -7.87 -13.34 -8.03
C SER A 167 -7.08 -13.66 -6.76
N GLU A 168 -6.50 -14.86 -6.76
CA GLU A 168 -5.53 -15.26 -5.76
C GLU A 168 -4.32 -14.31 -5.81
N PRO A 169 -3.87 -13.80 -4.65
CA PRO A 169 -2.70 -12.94 -4.61
C PRO A 169 -1.42 -13.71 -4.97
N THR A 170 -0.36 -12.97 -5.31
CA THR A 170 0.97 -13.54 -5.50
C THR A 170 1.41 -14.32 -4.26
N ARG A 171 2.20 -15.39 -4.47
CA ARG A 171 2.74 -16.22 -3.36
C ARG A 171 3.78 -15.47 -2.51
N THR A 172 4.35 -14.41 -3.05
CA THR A 172 5.34 -13.52 -2.43
C THR A 172 4.74 -12.14 -2.19
N THR A 173 5.27 -11.40 -1.22
CA THR A 173 4.78 -10.06 -0.88
C THR A 173 4.96 -9.07 -2.03
N GLY A 174 4.16 -8.01 -2.06
CA GLY A 174 4.36 -6.92 -3.00
C GLY A 174 5.73 -6.27 -2.86
N TYR A 175 6.22 -6.12 -1.63
CA TYR A 175 7.57 -5.63 -1.37
C TYR A 175 8.67 -6.50 -1.99
N GLU A 176 8.53 -7.82 -1.98
CA GLU A 176 9.50 -8.73 -2.61
C GLU A 176 9.38 -8.76 -4.13
N VAL A 177 8.17 -8.65 -4.67
CA VAL A 177 7.92 -8.72 -6.12
C VAL A 177 8.26 -7.40 -6.80
N MET A 178 7.74 -6.29 -6.28
CA MET A 178 7.78 -4.95 -6.87
C MET A 178 8.83 -4.05 -6.22
N GLY A 179 9.28 -4.40 -5.02
CA GLY A 179 10.10 -3.52 -4.20
C GLY A 179 9.30 -2.56 -3.31
N THR A 180 7.98 -2.61 -3.34
CA THR A 180 7.07 -1.80 -2.54
C THR A 180 5.78 -2.56 -2.25
N SER A 181 5.26 -2.40 -1.02
CA SER A 181 3.88 -2.75 -0.70
C SER A 181 2.91 -1.63 -1.12
N TYR A 182 3.37 -0.39 -1.23
CA TYR A 182 2.49 0.73 -1.51
C TYR A 182 2.41 1.00 -3.01
N GLY A 183 1.20 0.96 -3.54
CA GLY A 183 0.89 1.37 -4.91
C GLY A 183 0.80 2.89 -5.01
N SER A 184 1.29 3.43 -6.12
CA SER A 184 1.16 4.86 -6.42
C SER A 184 -0.16 5.15 -7.11
N ASN A 185 -0.77 6.28 -6.74
CA ASN A 185 -2.02 6.71 -7.35
C ASN A 185 -1.79 7.13 -8.81
N ILE A 186 -2.31 6.32 -9.74
CA ILE A 186 -2.20 6.56 -11.18
C ILE A 186 -3.45 7.19 -11.78
N ASN A 187 -4.52 7.36 -11.00
CA ASN A 187 -5.81 7.81 -11.51
C ASN A 187 -5.76 9.19 -12.18
N PRO A 188 -4.98 10.17 -11.68
CA PRO A 188 -4.84 11.43 -12.39
C PRO A 188 -4.26 11.28 -13.80
N ASP A 189 -3.28 10.38 -13.99
CA ASP A 189 -2.74 10.08 -15.32
C ASP A 189 -3.77 9.40 -16.22
N LEU A 190 -4.50 8.41 -15.70
CA LEU A 190 -5.55 7.72 -16.45
C LEU A 190 -6.65 8.68 -16.90
N TYR A 191 -7.02 9.66 -16.06
CA TYR A 191 -7.97 10.69 -16.43
C TYR A 191 -7.44 11.56 -17.57
N MET A 192 -6.20 12.06 -17.46
CA MET A 192 -5.61 12.90 -18.50
C MET A 192 -5.44 12.17 -19.84
N ARG A 193 -5.16 10.86 -19.83
CA ARG A 193 -5.09 10.04 -21.07
C ARG A 193 -6.40 10.01 -21.84
N ARG A 194 -7.55 10.13 -21.17
CA ARG A 194 -8.87 10.08 -21.82
C ARG A 194 -9.09 11.26 -22.77
N TYR A 195 -8.46 12.40 -22.50
CA TYR A 195 -8.63 13.64 -23.26
C TYR A 195 -7.46 13.91 -24.22
N ASP A 196 -6.47 13.02 -24.30
CA ASP A 196 -5.37 13.11 -25.26
C ASP A 196 -5.44 11.94 -26.25
N THR A 197 -5.95 12.21 -27.44
CA THR A 197 -6.07 11.22 -28.52
C THR A 197 -4.72 10.82 -29.11
N SER A 198 -3.64 11.58 -28.86
CA SER A 198 -2.30 11.37 -29.42
C SER A 198 -1.39 10.51 -28.54
N HIS A 199 -1.89 9.31 -28.23
CA HIS A 199 -1.23 8.33 -27.37
C HIS A 199 0.23 8.04 -27.80
N GLY A 200 1.20 8.46 -26.98
CA GLY A 200 2.61 8.08 -27.12
C GLY A 200 3.56 9.12 -27.72
N SER A 201 3.10 10.35 -27.96
CA SER A 201 4.01 11.45 -28.33
C SER A 201 4.79 12.00 -27.12
N SER A 202 6.02 12.49 -27.33
CA SER A 202 6.80 13.17 -26.29
C SER A 202 6.10 14.41 -25.73
N SER A 203 5.27 15.08 -26.55
CA SER A 203 4.43 16.21 -26.17
C SER A 203 3.33 15.86 -25.18
N THR A 204 2.74 14.66 -25.30
CA THR A 204 1.68 14.17 -24.39
C THR A 204 2.20 13.92 -22.98
N VAL A 205 3.35 13.25 -22.86
CA VAL A 205 4.00 12.99 -21.56
C VAL A 205 4.35 14.30 -20.85
N GLN A 206 4.95 15.25 -21.57
CA GLN A 206 5.27 16.57 -21.02
C GLN A 206 4.02 17.39 -20.64
N ARG A 207 2.87 17.14 -21.29
CA ARG A 207 1.61 17.78 -20.92
C ARG A 207 1.06 17.19 -19.62
N GLN A 208 1.07 15.86 -19.49
CA GLN A 208 0.63 15.16 -18.27
C GLN A 208 1.48 15.56 -17.05
N GLU A 209 2.80 15.58 -17.19
CA GLU A 209 3.71 16.05 -16.14
C GLU A 209 3.40 17.50 -15.74
N ARG A 210 3.17 18.38 -16.71
CA ARG A 210 2.82 19.80 -16.44
C ARG A 210 1.50 19.92 -15.68
N LEU A 211 0.43 19.27 -16.13
CA LEU A 211 -0.88 19.34 -15.48
C LEU A 211 -0.82 18.83 -14.04
N MET A 212 -0.13 17.72 -13.81
CA MET A 212 0.02 17.17 -12.48
C MET A 212 0.91 18.01 -11.59
N ASN A 213 2.03 18.56 -12.10
CA ASN A 213 2.83 19.52 -11.32
C ASN A 213 2.02 20.78 -10.98
N SER A 214 1.15 21.25 -11.88
CA SER A 214 0.23 22.37 -11.61
C SER A 214 -0.81 22.07 -10.53
N ALA A 215 -1.08 20.80 -10.23
CA ALA A 215 -1.97 20.42 -9.14
C ALA A 215 -1.38 20.78 -7.77
N ILE A 216 -0.04 20.76 -7.60
CA ILE A 216 0.63 21.04 -6.31
C ILE A 216 0.32 22.46 -5.79
N PRO A 217 0.52 23.54 -6.57
CA PRO A 217 0.14 24.90 -6.16
C PRO A 217 -1.36 25.05 -5.88
N LEU A 218 -2.22 24.44 -6.70
CA LEU A 218 -3.68 24.49 -6.51
C LEU A 218 -4.09 23.86 -5.17
N MET A 219 -3.49 22.73 -4.81
CA MET A 219 -3.77 22.05 -3.55
C MET A 219 -3.31 22.82 -2.32
N ARG A 220 -2.09 23.39 -2.36
CA ARG A 220 -1.59 24.24 -1.27
C ARG A 220 -2.51 25.43 -0.99
N LYS A 221 -3.28 25.89 -1.99
CA LYS A 221 -4.22 27.01 -1.87
C LYS A 221 -5.56 26.63 -1.22
N HIS A 222 -6.01 25.38 -1.34
CA HIS A 222 -7.39 24.98 -0.99
C HIS A 222 -7.55 24.09 0.26
N GLY A 223 -6.45 23.74 0.97
CA GLY A 223 -6.52 23.11 2.29
C GLY A 223 -6.61 21.57 2.29
N ASP A 224 -6.41 21.00 3.48
CA ASP A 224 -6.10 19.61 3.89
C ASP A 224 -6.29 18.49 2.86
N SER A 225 -5.22 17.72 2.62
CA SER A 225 -4.93 17.13 1.33
C SER A 225 -5.93 16.12 0.80
N ARG A 226 -6.45 16.48 -0.36
CA ARG A 226 -7.28 15.69 -1.25
C ARG A 226 -6.48 15.03 -2.36
N VAL A 227 -5.18 14.79 -2.18
CA VAL A 227 -4.39 14.03 -3.17
C VAL A 227 -3.65 12.87 -2.55
N ILE A 228 -4.14 11.67 -2.84
CA ILE A 228 -3.51 10.39 -2.60
C ILE A 228 -2.27 10.28 -3.46
N ILE A 229 -1.16 9.99 -2.81
CA ILE A 229 0.15 9.70 -3.41
C ILE A 229 0.38 8.21 -3.45
N LEU A 230 0.26 7.58 -2.28
CA LEU A 230 0.46 6.15 -2.08
C LEU A 230 -0.74 5.56 -1.39
N HIS A 231 -0.98 4.29 -1.67
CA HIS A 231 -2.08 3.53 -1.10
C HIS A 231 -1.67 2.06 -1.01
N GLU A 232 -2.28 1.31 -0.09
CA GLU A 232 -2.05 -0.14 0.00
C GLU A 232 -2.58 -0.89 -1.23
N ASP A 233 -2.24 -2.18 -1.38
CA ASP A 233 -2.79 -3.00 -2.47
C ASP A 233 -4.31 -3.18 -2.34
N ARG A 234 -4.96 -3.45 -3.48
CA ARG A 234 -6.44 -3.46 -3.71
C ARG A 234 -7.18 -2.14 -3.54
N SER A 235 -6.63 -1.15 -2.85
CA SER A 235 -7.24 0.19 -2.81
C SER A 235 -7.30 0.85 -4.20
N ASP A 236 -6.40 0.50 -5.13
CA ASP A 236 -6.47 0.91 -6.54
C ASP A 236 -7.81 0.54 -7.20
N VAL A 237 -8.35 -0.64 -6.87
CA VAL A 237 -9.66 -1.09 -7.34
C VAL A 237 -10.77 -0.19 -6.77
N ALA A 238 -10.67 0.16 -5.49
CA ALA A 238 -11.63 1.05 -4.83
C ALA A 238 -11.58 2.47 -5.39
N LEU A 239 -10.39 2.93 -5.77
CA LEU A 239 -10.14 4.25 -6.35
C LEU A 239 -10.49 4.36 -7.84
N GLY A 240 -11.04 3.30 -8.45
CA GLY A 240 -11.49 3.33 -9.84
C GLY A 240 -10.41 2.97 -10.88
N GLY A 241 -9.29 2.40 -10.44
CA GLY A 241 -8.21 1.89 -11.31
C GLY A 241 -8.58 0.64 -12.12
N VAL A 242 -9.74 0.06 -11.87
CA VAL A 242 -10.31 -1.04 -12.66
C VAL A 242 -10.85 -0.55 -14.00
N LEU A 243 -10.48 -1.28 -15.06
CA LEU A 243 -11.03 -1.14 -16.41
C LEU A 243 -12.45 -1.72 -16.54
N TRP A 244 -12.97 -2.43 -15.52
CA TRP A 244 -14.24 -3.17 -15.58
C TRP A 244 -15.12 -3.00 -14.34
N ASP A 245 -16.42 -3.20 -14.53
CA ASP A 245 -17.47 -2.96 -13.55
C ASP A 245 -17.41 -3.95 -12.36
N VAL A 246 -16.76 -3.54 -11.27
CA VAL A 246 -16.94 -4.19 -9.96
C VAL A 246 -18.42 -4.09 -9.55
N PRO A 247 -19.05 -5.17 -9.04
CA PRO A 247 -20.44 -5.13 -8.57
C PRO A 247 -20.66 -4.04 -7.52
N PRO A 248 -21.82 -3.37 -7.48
CA PRO A 248 -22.07 -2.26 -6.55
C PRO A 248 -21.98 -2.66 -5.07
N ASP A 249 -22.26 -3.92 -4.74
CA ASP A 249 -22.26 -4.51 -3.41
C ASP A 249 -20.94 -5.20 -3.04
N TYR A 250 -19.99 -5.24 -3.97
CA TYR A 250 -18.68 -5.87 -3.75
C TYR A 250 -17.91 -5.15 -2.63
N LYS A 251 -17.32 -5.93 -1.72
CA LYS A 251 -16.54 -5.39 -0.59
C LYS A 251 -15.06 -5.56 -0.89
N ILE A 252 -14.37 -4.45 -1.11
CA ILE A 252 -12.94 -4.46 -1.40
C ILE A 252 -12.19 -4.54 -0.07
N VAL A 253 -11.54 -5.66 0.19
CA VAL A 253 -10.78 -5.87 1.43
C VAL A 253 -9.30 -5.67 1.15
N GLY A 254 -8.71 -4.67 1.77
CA GLY A 254 -7.25 -4.46 1.75
C GLY A 254 -6.51 -5.36 2.73
N TRP A 255 -5.21 -5.15 2.87
CA TRP A 255 -4.35 -6.01 3.71
C TRP A 255 -4.71 -6.03 5.20
N HIS A 256 -5.32 -4.97 5.70
CA HIS A 256 -5.75 -4.87 7.10
C HIS A 256 -7.14 -5.45 7.38
N GLY A 257 -7.72 -6.20 6.43
CA GLY A 257 -8.85 -7.10 6.65
C GLY A 257 -10.22 -6.44 6.86
N LYS A 258 -10.28 -5.11 6.95
CA LYS A 258 -11.55 -4.37 7.02
C LYS A 258 -12.05 -4.05 5.62
N ALA A 259 -13.30 -4.40 5.34
CA ALA A 259 -13.96 -4.09 4.07
C ALA A 259 -14.00 -2.59 3.80
N ASN A 260 -13.67 -2.21 2.56
CA ASN A 260 -13.66 -0.86 2.01
C ASN A 260 -12.80 0.12 2.81
N ARG A 261 -11.86 -0.38 3.63
CA ARG A 261 -11.00 0.43 4.48
C ARG A 261 -9.55 0.27 4.07
N HIS A 262 -8.94 1.38 3.67
CA HIS A 262 -7.65 1.37 2.99
C HIS A 262 -6.67 2.36 3.59
N SER A 263 -5.43 1.90 3.76
CA SER A 263 -4.31 2.73 4.22
C SER A 263 -3.79 3.58 3.08
N ILE A 264 -3.79 4.89 3.29
CA ILE A 264 -3.55 5.92 2.27
C ILE A 264 -2.56 6.94 2.80
N LEU A 265 -1.70 7.44 1.90
CA LEU A 265 -0.86 8.61 2.09
C LEU A 265 -1.33 9.74 1.19
N PHE A 266 -1.49 10.92 1.77
CA PHE A 266 -1.86 12.15 1.09
C PHE A 266 -0.64 13.05 0.83
N LEU A 267 -0.79 14.01 -0.08
CA LEU A 267 0.27 14.91 -0.54
C LEU A 267 0.86 15.78 0.59
N ASP A 268 0.06 16.21 1.56
CA ASP A 268 0.53 16.92 2.76
C ASP A 268 1.33 16.03 3.73
N GLY A 269 1.44 14.74 3.45
CA GLY A 269 2.12 13.77 4.30
C GLY A 269 1.24 13.17 5.40
N HIS A 270 -0.06 13.50 5.43
CA HIS A 270 -1.03 12.76 6.25
C HIS A 270 -1.14 11.32 5.77
N ALA A 271 -1.23 10.37 6.71
CA ALA A 271 -1.54 8.99 6.41
C ALA A 271 -2.69 8.50 7.28
N ALA A 272 -3.70 7.89 6.67
CA ALA A 272 -4.88 7.40 7.37
C ALA A 272 -5.41 6.10 6.75
N ASN A 273 -6.14 5.34 7.58
CA ASN A 273 -6.97 4.24 7.11
C ASN A 273 -8.41 4.75 6.97
N ILE A 274 -8.81 5.05 5.74
CA ILE A 274 -10.11 5.67 5.44
C ILE A 274 -11.06 4.67 4.80
N TYR A 275 -12.35 4.94 4.93
CA TYR A 275 -13.39 4.21 4.22
C TYR A 275 -13.51 4.78 2.80
N ILE A 276 -13.57 3.91 1.79
CA ILE A 276 -13.71 4.29 0.39
C ILE A 276 -14.95 3.59 -0.18
N ASP A 277 -15.91 4.39 -0.63
CA ASP A 277 -17.07 3.90 -1.36
C ASP A 277 -16.76 3.86 -2.86
N HIS A 278 -16.41 2.68 -3.39
CA HIS A 278 -16.08 2.49 -4.80
C HIS A 278 -17.28 2.76 -5.71
N LYS A 279 -18.52 2.64 -5.23
CA LYS A 279 -19.72 2.94 -6.00
C LYS A 279 -19.83 4.43 -6.26
N LYS A 280 -19.67 5.28 -5.23
CA LYS A 280 -19.69 6.74 -5.40
C LYS A 280 -18.66 7.19 -6.43
N ILE A 281 -17.43 6.68 -6.33
CA ILE A 281 -16.33 6.99 -7.26
C ILE A 281 -16.71 6.62 -8.69
N LYS A 282 -17.31 5.45 -8.89
CA LYS A 282 -17.76 4.97 -10.19
C LYS A 282 -18.91 5.78 -10.78
N ASP A 283 -19.92 6.10 -9.98
CA ASP A 283 -21.08 6.89 -10.41
C ASP A 283 -20.64 8.30 -10.85
N HIS A 284 -19.72 8.92 -10.12
CA HIS A 284 -19.10 10.18 -10.54
C HIS A 284 -18.32 10.06 -11.85
N ARG A 285 -17.52 9.00 -12.05
CA ARG A 285 -16.79 8.75 -13.30
C ARG A 285 -17.73 8.54 -14.51
N ARG A 286 -18.92 7.97 -14.29
CA ARG A 286 -19.95 7.82 -15.33
C ARG A 286 -20.63 9.15 -15.64
N ALA A 287 -20.94 9.95 -14.62
CA ALA A 287 -21.48 11.30 -14.80
C ALA A 287 -20.50 12.23 -15.55
N SER A 288 -19.19 12.08 -15.34
CA SER A 288 -18.18 12.84 -16.08
C SER A 288 -17.99 12.38 -17.53
N ALA A 289 -18.44 11.17 -17.88
CA ALA A 289 -18.35 10.62 -19.24
C ALA A 289 -19.41 11.20 -20.20
N THR A 290 -20.42 11.88 -19.67
CA THR A 290 -21.47 12.57 -20.44
C THR A 290 -21.19 14.06 -20.62
N PHE A 291 -20.03 14.56 -20.16
CA PHE A 291 -19.59 15.94 -20.38
C PHE A 291 -18.95 16.08 -21.78
N ASP A 292 -19.54 16.98 -22.57
CA ASP A 292 -19.27 17.43 -23.94
C ASP A 292 -17.93 17.00 -24.59
N ASP A 293 -18.02 16.18 -25.64
CA ASP A 293 -16.90 15.75 -26.51
C ASP A 293 -16.25 16.91 -27.30
N ASN A 294 -16.77 18.14 -27.21
CA ASN A 294 -16.26 19.31 -27.93
C ASN A 294 -15.12 20.08 -27.21
N CYS A 295 -14.61 19.56 -26.11
CA CYS A 295 -13.53 20.19 -25.35
C CYS A 295 -12.15 20.01 -25.97
N SER A 296 -11.87 20.80 -27.01
CA SER A 296 -10.60 20.79 -27.76
C SER A 296 -9.49 21.66 -27.14
N ASN A 297 -9.77 22.42 -26.08
CA ASN A 297 -8.81 23.37 -25.51
C ASN A 297 -8.34 22.94 -24.11
N THR A 298 -7.13 22.39 -24.03
CA THR A 298 -6.45 21.95 -22.79
C THR A 298 -5.36 22.95 -22.35
N SER A 299 -5.50 24.22 -22.72
CA SER A 299 -4.45 25.23 -22.51
C SER A 299 -4.37 25.75 -21.07
N VAL A 300 -3.14 25.90 -20.59
CA VAL A 300 -2.78 26.41 -19.24
C VAL A 300 -2.74 27.95 -19.24
N GLY A 301 -3.75 28.57 -19.84
CA GLY A 301 -3.91 30.03 -19.93
C GLY A 301 -4.70 30.64 -18.76
N PRO A 302 -4.81 31.98 -18.68
CA PRO A 302 -5.58 32.67 -17.63
C PRO A 302 -7.08 32.37 -17.68
N ASP A 303 -7.59 31.93 -18.83
CA ASP A 303 -8.90 31.33 -18.97
C ASP A 303 -8.74 29.82 -19.21
N PRO A 304 -8.94 28.98 -18.18
CA PRO A 304 -8.77 27.53 -18.30
C PRO A 304 -9.96 26.97 -19.09
N GLY A 305 -9.83 26.99 -20.42
CA GLY A 305 -10.76 26.32 -21.31
C GLY A 305 -10.96 24.88 -20.86
N CYS A 306 -12.23 24.47 -20.78
CA CYS A 306 -12.65 23.11 -20.44
C CYS A 306 -12.32 22.61 -19.02
N ILE A 307 -11.91 23.53 -18.13
CA ILE A 307 -11.99 23.35 -16.68
C ILE A 307 -13.18 24.16 -16.17
N HIS A 308 -14.32 24.06 -16.86
CA HIS A 308 -15.55 24.74 -16.46
C HIS A 308 -16.26 23.91 -15.40
N GLY A 309 -15.98 24.24 -14.13
CA GLY A 309 -16.64 23.67 -12.96
C GLY A 309 -16.45 22.16 -12.87
N ASP A 310 -15.51 21.72 -12.02
CA ASP A 310 -15.21 20.31 -11.73
C ASP A 310 -13.91 19.70 -12.32
N ALA A 311 -12.81 20.48 -12.39
CA ALA A 311 -11.49 19.92 -11.99
C ALA A 311 -11.54 19.26 -10.59
N ASP A 312 -12.64 19.48 -9.88
CA ASP A 312 -13.04 18.87 -8.65
C ASP A 312 -12.96 17.35 -8.62
N TRP A 313 -13.07 16.54 -9.67
CA TRP A 313 -13.07 15.09 -9.41
C TRP A 313 -11.67 14.48 -9.19
N VAL A 314 -10.69 14.81 -10.05
CA VAL A 314 -9.31 14.31 -9.92
C VAL A 314 -8.56 15.01 -8.77
N ALA A 315 -8.96 16.25 -8.46
CA ALA A 315 -8.36 17.08 -7.41
C ALA A 315 -9.14 17.08 -6.08
N ARG A 316 -10.48 16.89 -6.06
CA ARG A 316 -11.22 16.85 -4.78
C ARG A 316 -11.09 15.55 -4.06
N GLN A 317 -10.92 14.43 -4.78
CA GLN A 317 -10.79 13.12 -4.15
C GLN A 317 -11.73 13.00 -2.95
N ASP A 318 -13.03 13.30 -3.18
CA ASP A 318 -14.06 13.29 -2.15
C ASP A 318 -14.34 11.82 -1.80
N PHE A 319 -13.35 11.19 -1.18
CA PHE A 319 -13.35 9.83 -0.67
C PHE A 319 -14.04 9.85 0.69
N GLY A 320 -15.35 10.12 0.65
CA GLY A 320 -16.27 9.83 1.75
C GLY A 320 -15.94 10.51 3.08
N GLN A 321 -15.78 11.82 3.10
CA GLN A 321 -16.03 12.57 4.34
C GLN A 321 -17.53 12.77 4.49
N GLU A 322 -18.14 12.01 5.40
CA GLU A 322 -19.18 12.55 6.28
C GLU A 322 -18.49 13.13 7.51
#